data_AF-A0A517MNU3-F1
#
_entry.id   AF-A0A517MNU3-F1
#
_cell.length_a   1.000
_cell.length_b   1.000
_cell.length_c   1.000
_cell.angle_alpha   90.00
_cell.angle_beta   90.00
_cell.angle_gamma   90.00
#
_symmetry.space_group_name_H-M   'P 1'
#
loop_
_entity.id
_entity.type
_entity.pdbx_description
1 polymer ?
#
loop_
_entity_poly.entity_id
_entity_poly.type
_entity_poly.pdbx_seq_one_letter_code
_entity_poly.pdbx_strand_id
1 'polypeptide(L)'
;MRPHHPLLLTCLLVLAVPTMAFAHPGHAHQSGFGEGLIHPFSGLDHLIALLATAILGLRLGGRATWGIPALFLASCSLGGMIALAGYQLPLATVAIVLSAIVSVALLLRRQNPSTAAVATLALFGVFHGQAHLQSLASQPANLAGYAAGVLLASLIIIAIPVALARLSAFARTRSNSVSASLENSRS
;
A
#
# COMPACT_ATOMS: atom_id res chain seq x y z
N MET A 1 5.45 -29.43 -4.09
CA MET A 1 5.17 -28.04 -4.48
C MET A 1 3.71 -27.77 -4.15
N ARG A 2 3.37 -26.89 -3.20
CA ARG A 2 1.96 -26.62 -2.85
C ARG A 2 1.47 -25.41 -3.65
N PRO A 3 0.27 -25.46 -4.27
CA PRO A 3 -0.21 -24.39 -5.14
C PRO A 3 -0.59 -23.16 -4.29
N HIS A 4 0.07 -22.03 -4.52
CA HIS A 4 -0.31 -20.72 -3.95
C HIS A 4 -1.48 -20.05 -4.72
N HIS A 5 -2.04 -20.75 -5.70
CA HIS A 5 -3.11 -20.26 -6.56
C HIS A 5 -4.43 -19.91 -5.85
N PRO A 6 -4.91 -20.61 -4.79
CA PRO A 6 -6.21 -20.28 -4.21
C PRO A 6 -6.21 -18.91 -3.53
N LEU A 7 -5.14 -18.55 -2.80
CA LEU A 7 -5.02 -17.23 -2.16
C LEU A 7 -4.93 -16.08 -3.17
N LEU A 8 -4.21 -16.30 -4.29
CA LEU A 8 -4.06 -15.31 -5.34
C LEU A 8 -5.39 -15.13 -6.13
N LEU A 9 -6.11 -16.23 -6.39
CA LEU A 9 -7.46 -16.24 -6.96
C LEU A 9 -8.50 -15.59 -6.03
N THR A 10 -8.44 -15.84 -4.71
CA THR A 10 -9.32 -15.20 -3.73
C THR A 10 -9.02 -13.70 -3.60
N CYS A 11 -7.74 -13.29 -3.60
CA CYS A 11 -7.36 -11.87 -3.66
C CYS A 11 -7.89 -11.21 -4.94
N LEU A 12 -7.73 -11.86 -6.09
CA LEU A 12 -8.26 -11.40 -7.38
C LEU A 12 -9.79 -11.26 -7.37
N LEU A 13 -10.52 -12.23 -6.81
CA LEU A 13 -11.98 -12.18 -6.72
C LEU A 13 -12.48 -11.05 -5.80
N VAL A 14 -11.78 -10.80 -4.69
CA VAL A 14 -12.12 -9.73 -3.74
C VAL A 14 -11.74 -8.34 -4.30
N LEU A 15 -10.62 -8.24 -5.03
CA LEU A 15 -10.17 -7.02 -5.71
C LEU A 15 -11.00 -6.68 -6.96
N ALA A 16 -11.70 -7.65 -7.55
CA ALA A 16 -12.56 -7.44 -8.71
C ALA A 16 -13.89 -6.74 -8.39
N VAL A 17 -14.23 -6.56 -7.10
CA VAL A 17 -15.36 -5.73 -6.68
C VAL A 17 -14.90 -4.27 -6.77
N PRO A 18 -15.34 -3.48 -7.76
CA PRO A 18 -14.92 -2.10 -7.87
C PRO A 18 -15.61 -1.33 -6.74
N THR A 19 -14.89 -1.04 -5.67
CA THR A 19 -15.36 -0.11 -4.63
C THR A 19 -15.63 1.28 -5.22
N MET A 20 -14.97 1.62 -6.33
CA MET A 20 -15.25 2.84 -7.11
C MET A 20 -16.68 2.92 -7.66
N ALA A 21 -17.37 1.79 -7.89
CA ALA A 21 -18.74 1.80 -8.39
C ALA A 21 -19.79 2.15 -7.30
N PHE A 22 -19.41 2.11 -6.02
CA PHE A 22 -20.26 2.55 -4.92
C PHE A 22 -20.02 4.01 -4.50
N ALA A 23 -19.03 4.68 -5.10
CA ALA A 23 -18.68 6.07 -4.79
C ALA A 23 -19.32 7.08 -5.76
N HIS A 24 -20.57 6.83 -6.17
CA HIS A 24 -21.42 7.89 -6.72
C HIS A 24 -22.37 8.42 -5.63
N PRO A 25 -21.90 9.21 -4.64
CA PRO A 25 -22.82 10.05 -3.90
C PRO A 25 -23.09 11.28 -4.77
N GLY A 26 -24.35 11.52 -5.09
CA GLY A 26 -24.84 12.84 -5.51
C GLY A 26 -24.70 13.91 -4.43
N HIS A 27 -23.64 13.89 -3.62
CA HIS A 27 -23.35 14.83 -2.55
C HIS A 27 -21.95 15.40 -2.76
N ALA A 28 -21.87 16.32 -3.71
CA ALA A 28 -20.85 17.34 -3.72
C ALA A 28 -20.92 18.07 -2.37
N HIS A 29 -19.89 17.97 -1.52
CA HIS A 29 -19.47 19.02 -0.57
C HIS A 29 -18.22 18.71 0.28
N GLN A 30 -17.57 17.53 0.19
CA GLN A 30 -16.46 17.20 1.12
C GLN A 30 -15.18 16.69 0.46
N SER A 31 -14.68 17.28 -0.63
CA SER A 31 -13.34 16.96 -1.19
C SER A 31 -12.17 17.52 -0.33
N GLY A 32 -12.16 17.23 0.97
CA GLY A 32 -11.21 17.81 1.95
C GLY A 32 -10.30 16.79 2.63
N PHE A 33 -9.49 17.27 3.58
CA PHE A 33 -8.54 16.46 4.33
C PHE A 33 -9.15 15.24 5.03
N GLY A 34 -10.33 15.40 5.64
CA GLY A 34 -11.01 14.30 6.34
C GLY A 34 -11.37 13.13 5.42
N GLU A 35 -11.95 13.41 4.25
CA GLU A 35 -12.23 12.39 3.24
C GLU A 35 -10.94 11.75 2.73
N GLY A 36 -9.91 12.56 2.46
CA GLY A 36 -8.60 12.04 2.07
C GLY A 36 -8.00 11.10 3.12
N LEU A 37 -8.20 11.39 4.41
CA LEU A 37 -7.72 10.57 5.51
C LEU A 37 -8.49 9.24 5.63
N ILE A 38 -9.81 9.25 5.46
CA ILE A 38 -10.66 8.05 5.55
C ILE A 38 -10.46 7.14 4.33
N HIS A 39 -10.20 7.74 3.16
CA HIS A 39 -10.23 7.05 1.89
C HIS A 39 -9.35 5.79 1.82
N PRO A 40 -8.04 5.81 2.18
CA PRO A 40 -7.20 4.61 2.16
C PRO A 40 -7.61 3.51 3.15
N PHE A 41 -8.38 3.83 4.19
CA PHE A 41 -8.93 2.83 5.11
C PHE A 41 -10.21 2.18 4.58
N SER A 42 -10.93 2.88 3.70
CA SER A 42 -12.17 2.38 3.08
C SER A 42 -11.92 1.53 1.82
N GLY A 43 -10.79 1.75 1.13
CA GLY A 43 -10.39 1.01 -0.06
C GLY A 43 -9.62 -0.27 0.26
N LEU A 44 -10.14 -1.44 -0.13
CA LEU A 44 -9.41 -2.71 0.01
C LEU A 44 -8.17 -2.77 -0.88
N ASP A 45 -8.24 -2.19 -2.07
CA ASP A 45 -7.12 -1.97 -2.99
C ASP A 45 -5.96 -1.19 -2.34
N HIS A 46 -6.28 -0.15 -1.55
CA HIS A 46 -5.31 0.66 -0.82
C HIS A 46 -4.64 -0.13 0.27
N LEU A 47 -5.45 -0.71 1.15
CA LEU A 47 -4.97 -1.51 2.26
C LEU A 47 -4.08 -2.64 1.76
N ILE A 48 -4.51 -3.37 0.72
CA ILE A 48 -3.73 -4.47 0.16
C ILE A 48 -2.41 -3.96 -0.43
N ALA A 49 -2.41 -2.89 -1.24
CA ALA A 49 -1.19 -2.38 -1.84
C ALA A 49 -0.20 -1.83 -0.79
N LEU A 50 -0.69 -1.02 0.15
CA LEU A 50 0.14 -0.41 1.21
C LEU A 50 0.70 -1.45 2.18
N LEU A 51 -0.13 -2.41 2.62
CA LEU A 51 0.35 -3.50 3.48
C LEU A 51 1.29 -4.42 2.72
N ALA A 52 0.99 -4.77 1.47
CA ALA A 52 1.85 -5.66 0.70
C ALA A 52 3.24 -5.07 0.45
N THR A 53 3.31 -3.78 0.10
CA THR A 53 4.59 -3.08 -0.09
C THR A 53 5.36 -2.90 1.23
N ALA A 54 4.68 -2.61 2.34
CA ALA A 54 5.30 -2.52 3.66
C ALA A 54 5.88 -3.86 4.13
N ILE A 55 5.11 -4.95 4.01
CA ILE A 55 5.55 -6.29 4.38
C ILE A 55 6.67 -6.77 3.44
N LEU A 56 6.60 -6.46 2.13
CA LEU A 56 7.69 -6.74 1.19
C LEU A 56 8.98 -6.01 1.60
N GLY A 57 8.90 -4.74 1.98
CA GLY A 57 10.04 -3.99 2.50
C GLY A 57 10.64 -4.62 3.75
N LEU A 58 9.79 -5.09 4.68
CA LEU A 58 10.24 -5.82 5.88
C LEU A 58 10.91 -7.15 5.52
N ARG A 59 10.37 -7.89 4.55
CA ARG A 59 10.92 -9.16 4.07
C ARG A 59 12.32 -8.99 3.49
N LEU A 60 12.55 -7.90 2.77
CA LEU A 60 13.86 -7.58 2.17
C LEU A 60 14.84 -6.99 3.20
N GLY A 61 14.34 -6.32 4.24
CA GLY A 61 15.13 -5.77 5.33
C GLY A 61 15.98 -4.54 4.94
N GLY A 62 16.82 -4.09 5.88
CA GLY A 62 17.74 -2.98 5.68
C GLY A 62 17.07 -1.71 5.16
N ARG A 63 17.62 -1.14 4.08
CA ARG A 63 17.08 0.07 3.43
C ARG A 63 15.74 -0.17 2.74
N ALA A 64 15.45 -1.41 2.33
CA ALA A 64 14.24 -1.74 1.60
C ALA A 64 12.98 -1.66 2.48
N THR A 65 13.13 -1.74 3.81
CA THR A 65 12.02 -1.57 4.77
C THR A 65 11.25 -0.27 4.56
N TRP A 66 11.96 0.82 4.25
CA TRP A 66 11.34 2.10 3.91
C TRP A 66 11.42 2.44 2.43
N GLY A 67 12.41 1.91 1.70
CA GLY A 67 12.61 2.19 0.29
C GLY A 67 11.46 1.70 -0.61
N ILE A 68 10.95 0.49 -0.39
CA ILE A 68 9.87 -0.07 -1.21
C ILE A 68 8.55 0.71 -1.01
N PRO A 69 8.07 0.94 0.23
CA PRO A 69 6.85 1.73 0.43
C PRO A 69 7.00 3.18 -0.02
N ALA A 70 8.16 3.81 0.23
CA ALA A 70 8.41 5.19 -0.20
C ALA A 70 8.39 5.33 -1.73
N LEU A 71 8.97 4.36 -2.44
CA LEU A 71 8.91 4.33 -3.90
C LEU A 71 7.46 4.27 -4.40
N PHE A 72 6.65 3.39 -3.80
CA PHE A 72 5.24 3.26 -4.15
C PHE A 72 4.46 4.58 -3.90
N LEU A 73 4.64 5.21 -2.74
CA LEU A 73 4.00 6.50 -2.43
C LEU A 73 4.46 7.63 -3.36
N ALA A 74 5.75 7.68 -3.70
CA ALA A 74 6.29 8.67 -4.64
C ALA A 74 5.68 8.49 -6.04
N SER A 75 5.58 7.24 -6.51
CA SER A 75 4.90 6.91 -7.76
C SER A 75 3.42 7.29 -7.74
N CYS A 76 2.69 6.98 -6.66
CA CYS A 76 1.29 7.42 -6.50
C CYS A 76 1.17 8.94 -6.54
N SER A 77 2.06 9.67 -5.86
CA SER A 77 2.04 11.13 -5.86
C SER A 77 2.26 11.68 -7.27
N LEU A 78 3.20 11.11 -8.01
CA LEU A 78 3.46 11.47 -9.41
C LEU A 78 2.22 11.21 -10.30
N GLY A 79 1.60 10.05 -10.16
CA GLY A 79 0.35 9.72 -10.85
C GLY A 79 -0.77 10.71 -10.56
N GLY A 80 -0.90 11.07 -9.29
CA GLY A 80 -1.79 12.12 -8.83
C GLY A 80 -1.56 13.43 -9.57
N MET A 81 -0.31 13.91 -9.61
CA MET A 81 0.05 15.14 -10.32
C MET A 81 -0.27 15.08 -11.82
N ILE A 82 -0.10 13.92 -12.46
CA ILE A 82 -0.48 13.72 -13.87
C ILE A 82 -1.99 13.92 -14.06
N ALA A 83 -2.81 13.39 -13.15
CA ALA A 83 -4.26 13.59 -13.17
C ALA A 83 -4.64 15.08 -13.03
N LEU A 84 -3.95 15.80 -12.16
CA LEU A 84 -4.19 17.23 -11.92
C LEU A 84 -3.73 18.13 -13.05
N ALA A 85 -2.74 17.70 -13.81
CA ALA A 85 -2.34 18.35 -15.06
C ALA A 85 -3.34 18.10 -16.20
N GLY A 86 -4.45 17.37 -15.95
CA GLY A 86 -5.51 17.12 -16.92
C GLY A 86 -5.23 15.94 -17.84
N TYR A 87 -4.13 15.21 -17.65
CA TYR A 87 -3.82 14.03 -18.42
C TYR A 87 -4.53 12.81 -17.85
N GLN A 88 -5.24 12.08 -18.71
CA GLN A 88 -5.90 10.83 -18.37
C GLN A 88 -5.12 9.68 -18.98
N LEU A 89 -4.53 8.82 -18.14
CA LEU A 89 -4.04 7.55 -18.67
C LEU A 89 -5.25 6.62 -18.87
N PRO A 90 -5.32 5.92 -20.01
CA PRO A 90 -6.33 4.89 -20.22
C PRO A 90 -6.15 3.77 -19.18
N LEU A 91 -7.25 3.05 -18.91
CA LEU A 91 -7.26 1.87 -18.04
C LEU A 91 -6.98 2.13 -16.54
N ALA A 92 -7.21 3.36 -16.05
CA ALA A 92 -7.02 3.71 -14.64
C ALA A 92 -7.66 2.71 -13.66
N THR A 93 -8.90 2.28 -13.91
CA THR A 93 -9.61 1.29 -13.08
C THR A 93 -8.95 -0.09 -13.09
N VAL A 94 -8.46 -0.53 -14.26
CA VAL A 94 -7.74 -1.81 -14.38
C VAL A 94 -6.41 -1.73 -13.64
N ALA A 95 -5.76 -0.58 -13.69
CA ALA A 95 -4.45 -0.39 -13.10
C ALA A 95 -4.47 -0.37 -11.56
N ILE A 96 -5.57 0.08 -10.93
CA ILE A 96 -5.79 -0.12 -9.48
C ILE A 96 -5.72 -1.61 -9.15
N VAL A 97 -6.52 -2.43 -9.83
CA VAL A 97 -6.58 -3.88 -9.58
C VAL A 97 -5.22 -4.54 -9.81
N LEU A 98 -4.56 -4.19 -10.92
CA LEU A 98 -3.23 -4.71 -11.25
C LEU A 98 -2.17 -4.30 -10.22
N SER A 99 -2.24 -3.08 -9.67
CA SER A 99 -1.30 -2.62 -8.65
C SER A 99 -1.36 -3.47 -7.37
N ALA A 100 -2.56 -3.82 -6.92
CA ALA A 100 -2.75 -4.68 -5.76
C ALA A 100 -2.27 -6.10 -6.04
N ILE A 101 -2.62 -6.66 -7.22
CA ILE A 101 -2.17 -7.99 -7.65
C ILE A 101 -0.65 -8.07 -7.72
N VAL A 102 0.02 -7.08 -8.34
CA VAL A 102 1.48 -7.05 -8.47
C VAL A 102 2.13 -6.92 -7.10
N SER A 103 1.62 -6.06 -6.22
CA SER A 103 2.14 -5.88 -4.87
C SER A 103 2.09 -7.20 -4.07
N VAL A 104 0.94 -7.87 -4.09
CA VAL A 104 0.75 -9.17 -3.42
C VAL A 104 1.61 -10.26 -4.08
N ALA A 105 1.66 -10.31 -5.41
CA ALA A 105 2.47 -11.29 -6.12
C ALA A 105 3.95 -11.17 -5.73
N LEU A 106 4.50 -9.95 -5.70
CA LEU A 106 5.87 -9.71 -5.27
C LEU A 106 6.10 -10.11 -3.81
N LEU A 107 5.16 -9.80 -2.93
CA LEU A 107 5.20 -10.22 -1.53
C LEU A 107 5.18 -11.75 -1.36
N LEU A 108 4.44 -12.49 -2.18
CA LEU A 108 4.32 -13.94 -2.06
C LEU A 108 5.49 -14.71 -2.70
N ARG A 109 6.32 -14.04 -3.53
CA ARG A 109 7.51 -14.68 -4.11
C ARG A 109 8.53 -15.01 -3.04
N ARG A 110 9.08 -16.23 -3.08
CA ARG A 110 10.18 -16.66 -2.20
C ARG A 110 11.50 -15.96 -2.49
N GLN A 111 11.77 -15.68 -3.76
CA GLN A 111 12.98 -14.99 -4.19
C GLN A 111 12.82 -13.48 -4.04
N ASN A 112 13.94 -12.79 -3.85
CA ASN A 112 13.96 -11.32 -3.87
C ASN A 112 13.50 -10.82 -5.25
N PRO A 113 12.68 -9.76 -5.30
CA PRO A 113 12.20 -9.21 -6.56
C PRO A 113 13.40 -8.64 -7.33
N SER A 114 13.41 -8.86 -8.65
CA SER A 114 14.38 -8.19 -9.53
C SER A 114 14.09 -6.69 -9.59
N THR A 115 15.07 -5.90 -10.02
CA THR A 115 14.88 -4.46 -10.27
C THR A 115 13.72 -4.20 -11.22
N ALA A 116 13.55 -5.03 -12.26
CA ALA A 116 12.43 -4.94 -13.18
C ALA A 116 11.08 -5.11 -12.46
N ALA A 117 10.97 -6.06 -11.54
CA ALA A 117 9.75 -6.26 -10.76
C ALA A 117 9.43 -5.05 -9.84
N VAL A 118 10.44 -4.44 -9.22
CA VAL A 118 10.27 -3.22 -8.43
C VAL A 118 9.90 -2.02 -9.30
N ALA A 119 10.45 -1.93 -10.51
CA ALA A 119 10.06 -0.91 -11.49
C ALA A 119 8.60 -1.10 -11.95
N THR A 120 8.14 -2.33 -12.15
CA THR A 120 6.73 -2.62 -12.44
C THR A 120 5.82 -2.20 -11.30
N LEU A 121 6.20 -2.46 -10.04
CA LEU A 121 5.47 -1.98 -8.87
C LEU A 121 5.36 -0.45 -8.86
N ALA A 122 6.46 0.26 -9.13
CA ALA A 122 6.48 1.72 -9.21
C ALA A 122 5.58 2.24 -10.35
N LEU A 123 5.64 1.61 -11.52
CA LEU A 123 4.77 1.96 -12.65
C LEU A 123 3.29 1.84 -12.27
N PHE A 124 2.88 0.73 -11.64
CA PHE A 124 1.51 0.57 -11.19
C PHE A 124 1.11 1.55 -10.08
N GLY A 125 2.05 1.99 -9.25
CA GLY A 125 1.83 3.09 -8.30
C GLY A 125 1.41 4.38 -9.01
N VAL A 126 2.01 4.73 -10.16
CA VAL A 126 1.61 5.91 -10.94
C VAL A 126 0.15 5.82 -11.37
N PHE A 127 -0.26 4.70 -11.96
CA PHE A 127 -1.65 4.55 -12.37
C PHE A 127 -2.63 4.54 -11.19
N HIS A 128 -2.23 3.92 -10.09
CA HIS A 128 -3.02 3.91 -8.86
C HIS A 128 -3.26 5.35 -8.39
N GLY A 129 -2.21 6.16 -8.19
CA GLY A 129 -2.37 7.55 -7.75
C GLY A 129 -3.14 8.45 -8.71
N GLN A 130 -3.04 8.22 -10.02
CA GLN A 130 -3.84 8.98 -11.00
C GLN A 130 -5.33 8.68 -10.84
N ALA A 131 -5.71 7.40 -10.70
CA ALA A 131 -7.12 7.01 -10.60
C ALA A 131 -7.84 7.69 -9.42
N HIS A 132 -7.10 7.98 -8.34
CA HIS A 132 -7.62 8.65 -7.15
C HIS A 132 -7.98 10.10 -7.44
N LEU A 133 -7.03 10.85 -7.96
CA LEU A 133 -7.18 12.27 -8.17
C LEU A 133 -7.95 12.60 -9.46
N GLN A 134 -8.05 11.66 -10.40
CA GLN A 134 -8.83 11.84 -11.63
C GLN A 134 -10.32 12.08 -11.33
N SER A 135 -10.89 11.35 -10.37
CA SER A 135 -12.30 11.53 -9.98
C SER A 135 -12.58 12.89 -9.32
N LEU A 136 -11.54 13.53 -8.78
CA LEU A 136 -11.59 14.81 -8.08
C LEU A 136 -11.09 15.98 -8.93
N ALA A 137 -10.46 15.72 -10.08
CA ALA A 137 -9.88 16.75 -10.94
C ALA A 137 -10.95 17.73 -11.49
N SER A 138 -12.22 17.31 -11.56
CA SER A 138 -13.36 18.16 -11.93
C SER A 138 -13.92 18.99 -10.77
N GLN A 139 -13.47 18.78 -9.53
CA GLN A 139 -13.93 19.48 -8.32
C GLN A 139 -12.73 20.03 -7.52
N PRO A 140 -12.20 21.21 -7.89
CA PRO A 140 -10.92 21.71 -7.40
C PRO A 140 -10.90 22.15 -5.92
N ALA A 141 -12.05 22.19 -5.24
CA ALA A 141 -12.12 22.65 -3.86
C ALA A 141 -11.35 21.69 -2.93
N ASN A 142 -10.28 22.21 -2.31
CA ASN A 142 -9.50 21.60 -1.22
C ASN A 142 -8.75 20.28 -1.53
N LEU A 143 -8.39 20.11 -2.81
CA LEU A 143 -7.66 18.96 -3.33
C LEU A 143 -6.30 18.71 -2.64
N ALA A 144 -5.59 19.78 -2.26
CA ALA A 144 -4.35 19.68 -1.49
C ALA A 144 -4.59 19.07 -0.09
N GLY A 145 -5.69 19.43 0.55
CA GLY A 145 -6.12 18.83 1.82
C GLY A 145 -6.42 17.34 1.65
N TYR A 146 -7.17 16.97 0.62
CA TYR A 146 -7.43 15.56 0.30
C TYR A 146 -6.13 14.76 0.08
N ALA A 147 -5.22 15.25 -0.76
CA ALA A 147 -3.95 14.60 -1.02
C ALA A 147 -3.09 14.45 0.26
N ALA A 148 -3.06 15.48 1.11
CA ALA A 148 -2.38 15.41 2.41
C ALA A 148 -2.99 14.35 3.34
N GLY A 149 -4.33 14.24 3.38
CA GLY A 149 -5.04 13.21 4.12
C GLY A 149 -4.69 11.81 3.64
N VAL A 150 -4.70 11.58 2.31
CA VAL A 150 -4.35 10.29 1.70
C VAL A 150 -2.90 9.91 2.02
N LEU A 151 -1.96 10.86 1.91
CA LEU A 151 -0.55 10.62 2.26
C LEU A 151 -0.39 10.27 3.73
N LEU A 152 -1.04 10.99 4.64
CA LEU A 152 -0.97 10.72 6.08
C LEU A 152 -1.54 9.34 6.42
N ALA A 153 -2.72 9.00 5.92
CA ALA A 153 -3.32 7.69 6.10
C ALA A 153 -2.43 6.57 5.56
N SER A 154 -1.84 6.78 4.37
CA SER A 154 -0.91 5.81 3.76
C SER A 154 0.33 5.58 4.63
N LEU A 155 0.92 6.65 5.18
CA LEU A 155 2.05 6.55 6.10
C LEU A 155 1.69 5.79 7.39
N ILE A 156 0.50 6.03 7.95
CA ILE A 156 -0.01 5.30 9.11
C ILE A 156 -0.13 3.81 8.80
N ILE A 157 -0.78 3.44 7.69
CA ILE A 157 -0.97 2.05 7.28
C ILE A 157 0.37 1.34 7.09
N ILE A 158 1.36 1.99 6.47
CA ILE A 158 2.71 1.44 6.26
C ILE A 158 3.46 1.27 7.59
N ALA A 159 3.29 2.20 8.54
CA ALA A 159 3.99 2.16 9.81
C ALA A 159 3.56 0.99 10.71
N ILE A 160 2.29 0.56 10.64
CA ILE A 160 1.73 -0.53 11.47
C ILE A 160 2.55 -1.83 11.38
N PRO A 161 2.76 -2.46 10.21
CA PRO A 161 3.52 -3.71 10.12
C PRO A 161 4.99 -3.52 10.55
N VAL A 162 5.58 -2.34 10.32
CA VAL A 162 6.95 -2.03 10.75
C VAL A 162 7.05 -1.95 12.28
N ALA A 163 6.09 -1.29 12.93
CA ALA A 163 6.00 -1.20 14.38
C ALA A 163 5.82 -2.59 15.02
N LEU A 164 4.90 -3.41 14.49
CA LEU A 164 4.67 -4.78 14.95
C LEU A 164 5.91 -5.66 14.80
N ALA A 165 6.63 -5.55 13.68
CA ALA A 165 7.87 -6.28 13.46
C ALA A 165 8.95 -5.91 14.49
N ARG A 166 9.10 -4.62 14.80
CA ARG A 166 10.07 -4.13 15.81
C ARG A 166 9.71 -4.55 17.23
N LEU A 167 8.42 -4.44 17.61
CA LEU A 167 7.93 -4.87 18.92
C LEU A 167 8.14 -6.37 19.13
N SER A 168 7.83 -7.20 18.11
CA SER A 168 8.04 -8.64 18.19
C SER A 168 9.52 -9.04 18.24
N ALA A 169 10.40 -8.31 17.55
CA ALA A 169 11.85 -8.50 17.67
C ALA A 169 12.35 -8.18 19.08
N PHE A 170 11.91 -7.06 19.66
CA PHE A 170 12.25 -6.66 21.03
C PHE A 170 11.75 -7.66 22.08
N ALA A 171 10.53 -8.17 21.94
CA ALA A 171 9.99 -9.18 22.86
C ALA A 171 10.81 -10.49 22.80
N ARG A 172 11.24 -10.93 21.61
CA ARG A 172 12.07 -12.13 21.43
C ARG A 172 13.45 -12.01 22.06
N THR A 173 14.14 -10.88 21.87
CA THR A 173 15.47 -10.69 22.48
C THR A 173 15.41 -10.70 24.00
N ARG A 174 14.37 -10.08 24.57
CA ARG A 174 14.12 -10.09 26.03
C ARG A 174 13.80 -11.48 26.56
N SER A 175 12.99 -12.26 25.84
CA SER A 175 12.72 -13.65 26.23
C SER A 175 13.99 -14.50 26.24
N ASN A 176 14.83 -14.36 25.22
CA ASN A 176 16.07 -15.14 25.10
C ASN A 176 17.08 -14.79 26.20
N SER A 177 17.19 -13.52 26.60
CA SER A 177 18.11 -13.12 27.67
C SER A 177 17.68 -13.64 29.05
N VAL A 178 16.38 -13.68 29.33
CA VAL A 178 15.84 -14.27 30.56
C VAL A 178 16.13 -15.77 30.61
N SER A 179 15.87 -16.51 29.53
CA SER A 179 16.15 -17.96 29.46
C SER A 179 17.63 -18.27 29.70
N ALA A 180 18.53 -17.51 29.07
CA ALA A 180 19.97 -17.69 29.25
C ALA A 180 20.43 -17.43 30.69
N SER A 181 19.85 -16.42 31.37
CA SER A 181 20.15 -16.15 32.78
C SER A 181 19.69 -17.27 33.71
N LEU A 182 18.55 -17.90 33.43
CA LEU A 182 18.04 -19.03 34.23
C LEU A 182 18.92 -20.27 34.06
N GLU A 183 19.40 -20.53 32.84
CA GLU A 183 20.28 -21.66 32.56
C GLU A 183 21.65 -21.52 33.24
N ASN A 184 22.26 -20.32 33.19
CA ASN A 184 23.52 -20.03 33.87
C ASN A 184 23.42 -20.04 35.40
N SER A 185 22.22 -19.87 35.96
CA SER A 185 21.99 -19.97 37.42
C SER A 185 21.85 -21.41 37.94
N ARG A 186 21.74 -22.39 37.03
CA ARG A 186 21.57 -23.82 37.34
C ARG A 186 22.85 -24.65 37.15
N SER A 187 23.90 -24.06 36.57
CA SER A 187 25.24 -24.64 36.39
C SER A 187 26.17 -24.22 37.51
#